data_AF-A0A497DPR7-F1
#
_entry.id   AF-A0A497DPR7-F1
#
_cell.length_a   1.000
_cell.length_b   1.000
_cell.length_c   1.000
_cell.angle_alpha   90.00
_cell.angle_beta   90.00
_cell.angle_gamma   90.00
#
_symmetry.space_group_name_H-M   'P 1'
#
loop_
_entity.id
_entity.type
_entity.pdbx_description
1 polymer ?
#
loop_
_entity_poly.entity_id
_entity_poly.type
_entity_poly.pdbx_seq_one_letter_code
_entity_poly.pdbx_strand_id
1 'polypeptide(L)' 'ICIAADITLESEFIHTKTAGAWKKKKPVLHKRPVLFLMGR' A
#
# COMPACT_ATOMS: atom_id res chain seq x y z
N ILE A 1 -7.94 -4.23 1.88
CA ILE A 1 -6.72 -4.25 1.03
C ILE A 1 -5.59 -3.63 1.82
N CYS A 2 -4.52 -4.39 2.05
CA CYS A 2 -3.29 -3.87 2.63
C CYS A 2 -2.24 -3.67 1.53
N ILE A 3 -1.57 -2.51 1.55
CA ILE A 3 -0.53 -2.13 0.62
C ILE A 3 0.71 -1.80 1.45
N ALA A 4 1.80 -2.51 1.18
CA ALA A 4 3.09 -2.32 1.84
C ALA A 4 4.17 -2.02 0.79
N ALA A 5 4.99 -0.99 0.99
CA ALA A 5 6.15 -0.65 0.15
C ALA A 5 7.35 -0.34 1.04
N ASP A 6 8.56 -0.54 0.51
CA ASP A 6 9.82 -0.17 1.15
C ASP A 6 9.98 -0.67 2.61
N ILE A 7 9.48 -1.88 2.93
CA ILE A 7 9.29 -2.40 4.31
C ILE A 7 10.56 -2.31 5.18
N THR A 8 11.74 -2.50 4.60
CA THR A 8 13.01 -2.48 5.35
C THR A 8 13.75 -1.15 5.29
N LEU A 9 13.20 -0.14 4.62
CA LEU A 9 13.82 1.16 4.45
C LEU A 9 13.13 2.19 5.35
N GLU A 10 13.80 3.31 5.62
CA GLU A 10 13.22 4.43 6.38
C GLU A 10 11.97 5.02 5.69
N SER A 11 11.80 4.76 4.39
CA SER A 11 10.63 5.15 3.61
C SER A 11 9.48 4.14 3.67
N GLU A 12 9.45 3.27 4.69
CA GLU A 12 8.41 2.27 4.92
C GLU A 12 7.00 2.88 4.77
N PHE A 13 6.16 2.18 4.01
CA PHE A 13 4.76 2.53 3.83
C PHE A 13 3.91 1.27 3.99
N ILE A 14 3.16 1.15 5.09
CA ILE A 14 2.25 0.03 5.33
C ILE A 14 0.88 0.56 5.74
N HIS A 15 -0.13 0.31 4.93
CA HIS A 15 -1.49 0.72 5.25
C HIS A 15 -2.54 -0.29 4.81
N THR A 16 -3.54 -0.48 5.68
CA THR A 16 -4.74 -1.26 5.38
C THR A 16 -5.92 -0.32 5.24
N LYS A 17 -6.61 -0.37 4.10
CA LYS A 17 -7.86 0.38 3.88
C LYS A 17 -8.86 -0.45 3.08
N THR A 18 -10.12 -0.03 3.13
CA THR A 18 -11.18 -0.58 2.26
C THR A 18 -10.89 -0.24 0.79
N ALA A 19 -11.42 -1.04 -0.13
CA ALA A 19 -11.26 -0.78 -1.56
C ALA A 19 -11.78 0.62 -1.95
N GLY A 20 -12.91 1.05 -1.37
CA GLY A 20 -13.47 2.38 -1.59
C GLY A 20 -12.54 3.52 -1.13
N ALA A 21 -11.87 3.35 0.02
CA ALA A 21 -10.93 4.35 0.52
C ALA A 21 -9.68 4.47 -0.38
N TRP A 22 -9.16 3.36 -0.89
CA TRP A 22 -8.05 3.38 -1.85
C TRP A 22 -8.42 4.01 -3.19
N LYS A 23 -9.67 3.82 -3.64
CA LYS A 23 -10.18 4.46 -4.85
C LYS A 23 -10.23 5.99 -4.73
N LYS A 24 -10.54 6.51 -3.53
CA LYS A 24 -10.56 7.97 -3.25
C LYS A 24 -9.16 8.58 -3.17
N LYS A 25 -8.20 7.90 -2.53
CA LYS A 25 -6.82 8.36 -2.40
C LYS A 25 -5.86 7.24 -2.80
N LYS A 26 -5.32 7.36 -4.03
CA LYS A 26 -4.34 6.41 -4.56
C LYS A 26 -3.00 6.57 -3.83
N PRO A 27 -2.34 5.47 -3.43
CA PRO A 27 -1.00 5.53 -2.87
C PRO A 27 0.01 5.92 -3.95
N VAL A 28 1.08 6.59 -3.52
CA VAL A 28 2.17 7.02 -4.39
C VAL A 28 3.23 5.91 -4.42
N LEU A 29 3.21 5.07 -5.46
CA LEU A 29 4.04 3.86 -5.51
C LEU A 29 5.25 3.94 -6.46
N HIS A 30 5.47 5.05 -7.17
CA HIS A 30 6.64 5.39 -8.03
C HIS A 30 7.61 4.23 -8.41
N LYS A 31 7.14 3.15 -9.05
CA LYS A 31 7.92 1.95 -9.43
C LYS A 31 8.74 1.32 -8.28
N ARG A 32 8.35 1.54 -7.04
CA ARG A 32 8.94 0.95 -5.84
C ARG A 32 8.52 -0.51 -5.68
N PRO A 33 9.29 -1.35 -4.96
CA PRO A 33 8.83 -2.68 -4.57
C PRO A 33 7.60 -2.57 -3.67
N VAL A 34 6.50 -3.26 -4.02
CA VAL A 34 5.22 -3.20 -3.31
C VAL A 34 4.63 -4.59 -3.13
N LEU A 35 4.08 -4.86 -1.96
CA LEU A 35 3.26 -6.02 -1.63
C LEU A 35 1.78 -5.61 -1.52
N PHE A 36 0.91 -6.38 -2.18
CA PHE A 36 -0.54 -6.24 -2.06
C PHE A 36 -1.13 -7.46 -1.36
N LEU A 37 -1.75 -7.21 -0.21
CA LEU A 37 -2.44 -8.22 0.59
C LEU A 37 -3.95 -8.07 0.38
N MET A 38 -4.53 -9.09 -0.24
CA MET A 38 -5.96 -9.20 -0.52
C MET A 38 -6.56 -10.26 0.40
N GLY A 39 -7.42 -9.83 1.32
CA GLY A 39 -8.19 -10.71 2.22
C GLY A 39 -9.69 -10.63 1.93
N ARG A 40 -10.46 -11.55 2.51
CA ARG A 40 -11.94 -11.51 2.54
C ARG A 40 -12.43 -10.55 3.63
#